data_AF-A0A920KN37-F1
#
_entry.id   AF-A0A920KN37-F1
#
_cell.length_a   1.000
_cell.length_b   1.000
_cell.length_c   1.000
_cell.angle_alpha   90.00
_cell.angle_beta   90.00
_cell.angle_gamma   90.00
#
_symmetry.space_group_name_H-M   'P 1'
#
loop_
_entity.id
_entity.type
_entity.pdbx_description
1 polymer ?
#
loop_
_entity_poly.entity_id
_entity_poly.type
_entity_poly.pdbx_seq_one_letter_code
_entity_poly.pdbx_strand_id
1 'polypeptide(L)' 'MQWLRQGLTLLLAIGAVTVGALFSLQNTQPVPLDLMVFQLAPQPVAIWVLWRWHWVS' A
#
# COMPACT_ATOMS: atom_id res chain seq x y z
N MET A 1 -0.55 7.60 31.16
CA MET A 1 -1.00 7.99 29.80
C MET A 1 -0.01 7.61 28.70
N GLN A 2 1.31 7.75 28.89
CA GLN A 2 2.31 7.49 27.83
C GLN A 2 2.41 6.01 27.42
N TRP A 3 2.40 5.09 28.38
CA TRP A 3 2.41 3.64 28.13
C TRP A 3 1.18 3.15 27.35
N LEU A 4 -0.01 3.64 27.69
CA LEU A 4 -1.24 3.33 26.95
C LEU A 4 -1.12 3.81 25.50
N ARG A 5 -0.62 5.04 25.31
CA ARG A 5 -0.42 5.62 23.98
C ARG A 5 0.57 4.77 23.17
N GLN A 6 1.72 4.42 23.74
CA GLN A 6 2.73 3.58 23.09
C GLN A 6 2.21 2.19 22.71
N GLY A 7 1.47 1.54 23.62
CA GLY A 7 0.82 0.25 23.32
C GLY A 7 -0.18 0.36 22.17
N LEU A 8 -0.97 1.45 22.15
CA LEU A 8 -1.91 1.72 21.08
C LEU A 8 -1.20 2.00 19.75
N THR A 9 -0.11 2.79 19.76
CA THR A 9 0.69 3.07 18.56
C THR A 9 1.32 1.79 18.02
N LEU A 10 1.81 0.90 18.90
CA LEU A 10 2.40 -0.37 18.50
C LEU A 10 1.34 -1.29 17.86
N LEU A 11 0.16 -1.38 18.46
CA LEU A 11 -0.97 -2.12 17.90
C LEU A 11 -1.37 -1.59 16.52
N LEU A 12 -1.45 -0.27 16.37
CA LEU A 12 -1.76 0.36 15.09
C LEU A 12 -0.68 0.10 14.05
N ALA A 13 0.61 0.16 14.43
CA ALA A 13 1.72 -0.13 13.54
C ALA A 13 1.69 -1.59 13.06
N ILE A 14 1.47 -2.54 13.97
CA ILE A 14 1.33 -3.96 13.63
C ILE A 14 0.12 -4.18 12.71
N GLY A 15 -1.01 -3.52 13.00
CA GLY A 15 -2.20 -3.55 12.16
C GLY A 15 -1.95 -3.01 10.76
N ALA A 16 -1.27 -1.87 10.64
CA ALA A 16 -0.93 -1.28 9.35
C ALA A 16 -0.02 -2.21 8.52
N VAL A 17 0.98 -2.84 9.15
CA VAL A 17 1.88 -3.79 8.48
C VAL A 17 1.14 -5.03 8.01
N THR A 18 0.29 -5.62 8.85
CA THR A 18 -0.49 -6.83 8.49
C THR A 18 -1.50 -6.54 7.39
N VAL A 19 -2.21 -5.42 7.45
CA VAL A 19 -3.13 -4.99 6.38
C VAL A 19 -2.38 -4.74 5.07
N GLY A 20 -1.23 -4.06 5.11
CA GLY A 20 -0.41 -3.82 3.93
C GLY A 20 0.14 -5.10 3.30
N ALA A 21 0.60 -6.04 4.13
CA ALA A 21 1.09 -7.35 3.67
C ALA A 21 -0.04 -8.18 3.04
N LEU A 22 -1.21 -8.24 3.69
CA LEU A 22 -2.37 -8.96 3.17
C LEU A 22 -2.88 -8.35 1.86
N PHE A 23 -2.95 -7.02 1.79
CA PHE A 23 -3.26 -6.30 0.56
C PHE A 23 -2.30 -6.67 -0.56
N SER A 24 -0.98 -6.70 -0.31
CA SER A 24 0.01 -7.07 -1.30
C SER A 24 -0.13 -8.53 -1.76
N LEU A 25 -0.44 -9.46 -0.85
CA LEU A 25 -0.62 -10.88 -1.18
C LEU A 25 -1.91 -11.14 -1.98
N GLN A 26 -2.98 -10.41 -1.68
CA GLN A 26 -4.29 -10.58 -2.33
C GLN A 26 -4.39 -9.81 -3.66
N ASN A 27 -3.69 -8.69 -3.81
CA ASN A 27 -3.79 -7.81 -4.98
C ASN A 27 -2.63 -8.03 -5.96
N THR A 28 -2.37 -9.29 -6.30
CA THR A 28 -1.36 -9.72 -7.27
C THR A 28 -1.89 -9.77 -8.71
N GLN A 29 -3.19 -9.56 -8.90
CA GLN A 29 -3.80 -9.50 -10.23
C GLN A 29 -3.13 -8.37 -11.05
N PRO A 30 -2.62 -8.69 -12.25
CA PRO A 30 -1.97 -7.70 -13.09
C PRO A 30 -3.02 -6.73 -13.65
N VAL A 31 -2.93 -5.47 -13.26
CA VAL A 31 -3.83 -4.41 -13.74
C VAL A 31 -3.03 -3.46 -14.62
N PRO A 32 -3.43 -3.28 -15.90
CA PRO A 32 -2.82 -2.28 -16.77
C PRO A 32 -3.22 -0.88 -16.26
N LEU A 33 -2.22 0.00 -16.10
CA LEU A 33 -2.49 1.40 -15.82
C LEU A 33 -2.58 2.16 -17.14
N ASP A 34 -3.78 2.61 -17.46
CA ASP A 34 -4.04 3.48 -18.59
C ASP A 34 -3.95 4.95 -18.15
N LEU A 35 -2.88 5.62 -18.56
CA LEU A 35 -2.65 7.05 -18.32
C LEU A 35 -3.15 7.91 -19.49
N MET A 36 -4.21 7.49 -20.19
CA MET A 36 -4.92 8.21 -21.27
C MET A 36 -4.10 8.43 -22.55
N VAL A 37 -2.79 8.63 -22.45
CA VAL A 37 -1.82 8.75 -23.56
C VAL A 37 -0.78 7.63 -23.50
N PHE A 38 -0.49 7.10 -22.31
CA PHE A 38 0.48 6.03 -22.09
C PHE A 38 -0.17 4.82 -21.42
N GLN A 39 0.00 3.64 -22.02
CA GLN A 39 -0.32 2.38 -21.38
C GLN A 39 0.95 1.78 -20.79
N LEU A 40 0.98 1.62 -19.47
CA LEU A 40 2.09 0.96 -18.81
C LEU A 40 1.86 -0.54 -18.76
N ALA A 41 2.96 -1.30 -18.74
CA ALA A 41 2.93 -2.75 -18.62
C ALA A 41 2.08 -3.18 -17.41
N PRO A 42 1.26 -4.24 -17.54
CA PRO A 42 0.43 -4.71 -16.44
C PRO A 42 1.28 -5.06 -15.21
N GLN A 43 0.98 -4.40 -14.09
CA GLN A 43 1.66 -4.64 -12.82
C GLN A 43 0.63 -4.83 -11.70
N PRO A 44 0.99 -5.52 -10.59
CA PRO A 44 0.13 -5.63 -9.43
C PRO A 44 -0.32 -4.25 -8.92
N VAL A 45 -1.57 -4.16 -8.48
CA VAL A 45 -2.16 -2.92 -7.93
C VAL A 45 -1.33 -2.36 -6.76
N ALA A 46 -0.67 -3.23 -5.99
CA ALA A 46 0.24 -2.82 -4.93
C ALA A 46 1.38 -1.90 -5.43
N ILE A 47 1.93 -2.17 -6.62
CA ILE A 47 2.99 -1.33 -7.20
C ILE A 47 2.44 0.05 -7.56
N TRP A 48 1.23 0.12 -8.12
CA TRP A 48 0.58 1.40 -8.45
C TRP A 48 0.33 2.28 -7.22
N VAL A 49 -0.09 1.69 -6.12
CA VAL A 49 -0.30 2.41 -4.85
C VAL A 49 1.03 2.96 -4.29
N LEU A 50 2.09 2.15 -4.32
CA LEU A 50 3.43 2.58 -3.89
C LEU A 50 3.99 3.69 -4.79
N TRP A 51 3.79 3.56 -6.10
CA TRP A 51 4.24 4.58 -7.06
C TRP A 51 3.51 5.90 -6.83
N ARG A 52 2.19 5.86 -6.60
CA ARG A 52 1.41 7.07 -6.29
C ARG A 52 1.90 7.77 -5.02
N TRP A 53 2.41 7.04 -4.04
CA TRP A 53 3.01 7.62 -2.84
C TRP A 53 4.30 8.40 -3.12
N HIS A 54 5.11 7.97 -4.09
CA HIS A 54 6.37 8.64 -4.44
C HIS A 54 6.17 10.00 -5.13
N TRP A 55 5.05 10.21 -5.84
CA TRP A 55 4.77 11.45 -6.57
C TRP A 55 4.05 12.53 -5.74
N VAL A 56 3.71 12.24 -4.48
CA VAL A 56 2.96 13.16 -3.59
C VAL A 56 3.86 13.80 -2.51
N SER A 57 5.12 13.38 -2.41
CA SER A 57 6.16 13.97 -1.52
C SER A 57 7.11 14.87 -2.29
#